data_AF-A0A529NB46-F1
#
_entry.id   AF-A0A529NB46-F1
#
_cell.length_a   1.000
_cell.length_b   1.000
_cell.length_c   1.000
_cell.angle_alpha   90.00
_cell.angle_beta   90.00
_cell.angle_gamma   90.00
#
_symmetry.space_group_name_H-M   'P 1'
#
loop_
_entity.id
_entity.type
_entity.pdbx_description
1 polymer ?
#
loop_
_entity_poly.entity_id
_entity_poly.type
_entity_poly.pdbx_seq_one_letter_code
_entity_poly.pdbx_strand_id
1 'polypeptide(L)'
;HHLIRKGLRTSVGLVVESGEPREVHHFCCLAGYGAEAINPYLAFDTLLDMHKRGELPEEVDAYEVVSRYIKSIGKGILKVMSKMGISTYQSYCGAQIFDAIGLKSDFVEKYFTGTATLIEGVGLDEIAAETLSRHADAFGSDPVLRNILEVGGEYMFR
;
A
#
# COMPACT_ATOMS: atom_id res chain seq x y z
N HIS A 1 -12.22 -7.60 -7.99
CA HIS A 1 -13.39 -7.59 -8.91
C HIS A 1 -13.85 -8.94 -9.43
N HIS A 2 -12.98 -9.90 -9.79
CA HIS A 2 -13.41 -11.20 -10.33
C HIS A 2 -14.40 -11.97 -9.42
N LEU A 3 -14.14 -12.03 -8.11
CA LEU A 3 -15.02 -12.69 -7.14
C LEU A 3 -16.42 -12.06 -7.08
N ILE A 4 -16.53 -10.75 -7.28
CA ILE A 4 -17.82 -10.05 -7.36
C ILE A 4 -18.58 -10.52 -8.61
N ARG A 5 -17.91 -10.55 -9.77
CA ARG A 5 -18.50 -11.03 -11.03
C ARG A 5 -18.97 -12.49 -10.98
N LYS A 6 -18.34 -13.30 -10.13
CA LYS A 6 -18.72 -14.70 -9.90
C LYS A 6 -19.71 -14.90 -8.75
N GLY A 7 -20.11 -13.84 -8.05
CA GLY A 7 -21.00 -13.92 -6.88
C GLY A 7 -20.38 -14.59 -5.66
N LEU A 8 -19.05 -14.73 -5.61
CA LEU A 8 -18.31 -15.43 -4.54
C LEU A 8 -17.76 -14.50 -3.46
N ARG A 9 -17.78 -13.17 -3.67
CA ARG A 9 -17.14 -12.20 -2.76
C ARG A 9 -17.72 -12.22 -1.34
N THR A 10 -18.99 -12.55 -1.16
CA THR A 10 -19.65 -12.64 0.15
C THR A 10 -19.29 -13.90 0.93
N SER A 11 -18.73 -14.90 0.26
CA SER A 11 -18.37 -16.19 0.85
C SER A 11 -16.91 -16.28 1.28
N VAL A 12 -16.09 -15.26 1.00
CA VAL A 12 -14.65 -15.26 1.27
C VAL A 12 -14.18 -13.90 1.77
N GLY A 13 -13.22 -13.90 2.68
CA GLY A 13 -12.46 -12.70 3.05
C GLY A 13 -11.14 -12.62 2.28
N LEU A 14 -10.64 -11.41 2.03
CA LEU A 14 -9.36 -11.18 1.36
C LEU A 14 -8.36 -10.57 2.33
N VAL A 15 -7.32 -11.34 2.66
CA VAL A 15 -6.18 -10.87 3.45
C VAL A 15 -5.01 -10.65 2.51
N VAL A 16 -4.41 -9.46 2.57
CA VAL A 16 -3.26 -9.09 1.74
C VAL A 16 -2.00 -9.06 2.60
N GLU A 17 -1.03 -9.91 2.27
CA GLU A 17 0.31 -9.84 2.83
C GLU A 17 1.25 -9.23 1.79
N SER A 18 1.95 -8.15 2.14
CA SER A 18 2.80 -7.43 1.20
C SER A 18 3.91 -6.66 1.90
N GLY A 19 5.06 -6.53 1.22
CA GLY A 19 6.20 -5.75 1.71
C GLY A 19 6.16 -4.26 1.31
N GLU A 20 5.25 -3.86 0.42
CA GLU A 20 5.18 -2.48 -0.09
C GLU A 20 4.36 -1.49 0.77
N PRO A 21 3.23 -1.88 1.41
CA PRO A 21 2.42 -0.96 2.19
C PRO A 21 3.19 -0.43 3.40
N ARG A 22 3.32 0.90 3.48
CA ARG A 22 4.06 1.59 4.54
C ARG A 22 3.40 2.91 4.95
N GLU A 23 2.77 3.59 3.99
CA GLU A 23 2.04 4.85 4.18
C GLU A 23 0.54 4.63 4.32
N VAL A 24 -0.14 5.55 5.02
CA VAL A 24 -1.59 5.54 5.23
C VAL A 24 -2.36 5.37 3.91
N HIS A 25 -1.91 6.03 2.84
CA HIS A 25 -2.56 5.95 1.54
C HIS A 25 -2.53 4.53 0.96
N HIS A 26 -1.44 3.78 1.13
CA HIS A 26 -1.34 2.38 0.65
C HIS A 26 -2.39 1.50 1.32
N PHE A 27 -2.58 1.63 2.63
CA PHE A 27 -3.60 0.89 3.37
C PHE A 27 -5.02 1.28 2.96
N CYS A 28 -5.28 2.58 2.80
CA CYS A 28 -6.56 3.08 2.31
C CYS A 28 -6.88 2.56 0.90
N CYS A 29 -5.90 2.54 0.00
CA CYS A 29 -6.07 2.03 -1.36
C CYS A 29 -6.42 0.53 -1.33
N LEU A 30 -5.62 -0.30 -0.65
CA LEU A 30 -5.88 -1.73 -0.50
C LEU A 30 -7.27 -2.02 0.10
N ALA A 31 -7.64 -1.31 1.15
CA ALA A 31 -8.97 -1.41 1.76
C ALA A 31 -10.07 -1.01 0.77
N GLY A 32 -9.92 0.14 0.11
CA GLY A 32 -10.89 0.67 -0.86
C GLY A 32 -11.14 -0.24 -2.05
N TYR A 33 -10.17 -1.09 -2.41
CA TYR A 33 -10.29 -2.11 -3.46
C TYR A 33 -10.57 -3.53 -2.95
N GLY A 34 -10.83 -3.70 -1.66
CA GLY A 34 -11.49 -4.87 -1.09
C GLY A 34 -10.66 -5.76 -0.17
N ALA A 35 -9.48 -5.31 0.29
CA ALA A 35 -8.71 -5.99 1.32
C ALA A 35 -9.36 -5.81 2.71
N GLU A 36 -9.68 -6.92 3.37
CA GLU A 36 -10.29 -6.93 4.70
C GLU A 36 -9.26 -6.84 5.82
N ALA A 37 -8.08 -7.43 5.59
CA ALA A 37 -6.93 -7.31 6.46
C ALA A 37 -5.66 -7.17 5.63
N ILE A 38 -4.68 -6.44 6.17
CA ILE A 38 -3.42 -6.14 5.51
C ILE A 38 -2.30 -6.46 6.49
N ASN A 39 -1.39 -7.35 6.09
CA ASN A 39 -0.16 -7.68 6.81
C ASN A 39 1.04 -7.03 6.10
N PRO A 40 1.50 -5.84 6.55
CA PRO A 40 2.66 -5.16 6.00
C PRO A 40 3.97 -5.72 6.59
N TYR A 41 4.28 -6.99 6.31
CA TYR A 41 5.34 -7.72 7.02
C TYR A 41 6.69 -6.99 6.97
N LEU A 42 7.08 -6.44 5.82
CA LEU A 42 8.37 -5.78 5.65
C LEU A 42 8.47 -4.46 6.42
N ALA A 43 7.34 -3.75 6.58
CA ALA A 43 7.30 -2.54 7.40
C ALA A 43 7.56 -2.90 8.88
N PHE A 44 6.97 -4.00 9.37
CA PHE A 44 7.24 -4.48 10.72
C PHE A 44 8.69 -4.92 10.89
N ASP A 45 9.24 -5.70 9.95
CA ASP A 45 10.63 -6.15 10.00
C ASP A 45 11.60 -4.96 9.98
N THR A 46 11.31 -3.93 9.18
CA THR A 46 12.11 -2.69 9.13
C THR A 46 12.10 -1.97 10.47
N LEU A 47 10.93 -1.81 11.10
CA LEU A 47 10.81 -1.17 12.40
C LEU A 47 11.53 -1.93 13.51
N LEU A 48 11.44 -3.26 13.49
CA LEU A 48 12.12 -4.12 14.46
C LEU A 48 13.64 -4.10 14.26
N ASP A 49 14.11 -4.01 13.01
CA ASP A 49 15.52 -3.85 12.69
C ASP A 49 16.05 -2.48 13.16
N MET A 50 15.33 -1.39 12.90
CA MET A 50 15.67 -0.05 13.42
C MET A 50 15.74 -0.02 14.95
N HIS A 51 14.79 -0.70 15.61
CA HIS A 51 14.82 -0.84 17.07
C HIS A 51 16.08 -1.57 17.55
N LYS A 52 16.43 -2.70 16.92
CA LYS A 52 17.66 -3.46 17.25
C LYS A 52 18.94 -2.64 17.03
N ARG A 53 18.94 -1.73 16.05
CA ARG A 53 20.04 -0.80 15.79
C ARG A 53 20.11 0.40 16.74
N GLY A 54 19.13 0.56 17.64
CA GLY A 54 19.08 1.68 18.58
C GLY A 54 18.67 3.01 17.93
N GLU A 55 18.00 2.97 16.78
CA GLU A 55 17.55 4.17 16.05
C GLU A 55 16.21 4.72 16.55
N LEU A 56 15.54 3.97 17.42
CA LEU A 56 14.29 4.33 18.08
C LEU A 56 14.52 4.61 19.56
N PRO A 57 13.65 5.37 20.24
CA PRO A 57 13.82 5.69 21.65
C PRO A 57 13.95 4.44 22.52
N GLU A 58 14.94 4.43 23.42
CA GLU A 58 15.30 3.25 24.23
C GLU A 58 14.18 2.79 25.17
N GLU A 59 13.29 3.71 25.56
CA GLU A 59 12.14 3.43 26.43
C GLU A 59 11.01 2.65 25.75
N VAL A 60 11.09 2.45 24.43
CA VAL A 60 10.05 1.80 23.62
C VAL A 60 10.50 0.38 23.29
N ASP A 61 9.85 -0.63 23.86
CA ASP A 61 10.14 -2.02 23.50
C ASP A 61 9.67 -2.38 22.08
N ALA A 62 10.20 -3.48 21.54
CA ALA A 62 9.89 -3.97 20.19
C ALA A 62 8.38 -4.16 19.93
N TYR A 63 7.61 -4.61 20.92
CA TYR A 63 6.17 -4.79 20.79
C TYR A 63 5.45 -3.43 20.73
N GLU A 64 5.85 -2.49 21.57
CA GLU A 64 5.33 -1.14 21.59
C GLU A 64 5.64 -0.40 20.28
N VAL A 65 6.82 -0.60 19.67
CA VAL A 65 7.14 -0.05 18.33
C VAL A 65 6.07 -0.45 17.30
N VAL A 66 5.79 -1.76 17.19
CA VAL A 66 4.81 -2.29 16.24
C VAL A 66 3.39 -1.80 16.59
N SER A 67 3.03 -1.82 17.87
CA SER A 67 1.73 -1.35 18.35
C SER A 67 1.49 0.14 18.04
N ARG A 68 2.51 0.98 18.26
CA ARG A 68 2.46 2.41 17.92
C ARG A 68 2.32 2.63 16.42
N TYR A 69 3.01 1.85 15.60
CA TYR A 69 2.86 1.91 14.15
C TYR A 69 1.43 1.55 13.72
N ILE A 70 0.89 0.42 14.19
CA ILE A 70 -0.49 0.00 13.91
C ILE A 70 -1.49 1.10 14.34
N LYS A 71 -1.32 1.67 15.53
CA LYS A 71 -2.14 2.76 16.03
C LYS A 71 -2.06 4.01 15.15
N SER A 72 -0.87 4.34 14.66
CA SER A 72 -0.65 5.51 13.80
C SER A 72 -1.30 5.35 12.44
N ILE A 73 -1.14 4.18 11.81
CA ILE A 73 -1.83 3.83 10.57
C ILE A 73 -3.34 3.83 10.76
N GLY A 74 -3.86 3.20 11.83
CA GLY A 74 -5.28 3.17 12.15
C GLY A 74 -5.89 4.57 12.30
N LYS A 75 -5.20 5.47 13.03
CA LYS A 75 -5.63 6.89 13.11
C LYS A 75 -5.59 7.59 11.76
N GLY A 76 -4.60 7.30 10.93
CA GLY A 76 -4.50 7.82 9.57
C GLY A 76 -5.68 7.40 8.70
N ILE A 77 -6.04 6.11 8.72
CA ILE A 77 -7.18 5.57 7.99
C ILE A 77 -8.48 6.24 8.46
N LEU A 78 -8.69 6.35 9.77
CA LEU A 78 -9.87 7.04 10.33
C LEU A 78 -9.95 8.50 9.86
N LYS A 79 -8.82 9.19 9.76
CA LYS A 79 -8.75 10.57 9.24
C LYS A 79 -9.10 10.65 7.75
N VAL A 80 -8.74 9.65 6.95
CA VAL A 80 -9.11 9.60 5.52
C VAL A 80 -10.60 9.31 5.37
N MET A 81 -11.12 8.32 6.10
CA MET A 81 -12.54 7.96 6.09
C MET A 81 -13.44 9.12 6.52
N SER A 82 -13.04 9.89 7.54
CA SER A 82 -13.83 11.01 8.04
C SER A 82 -13.96 12.16 7.05
N LYS A 83 -12.99 12.34 6.14
CA LYS A 83 -13.10 13.33 5.04
C LYS A 83 -14.25 13.01 4.09
N MET A 84 -14.59 11.73 3.94
CA MET A 84 -15.66 11.24 3.06
C MET A 84 -16.97 10.98 3.83
N GLY A 85 -17.01 11.30 5.13
CA GLY A 85 -18.18 11.05 5.97
C GLY A 85 -18.44 9.57 6.29
N ILE A 86 -17.41 8.71 6.16
CA ILE A 86 -17.55 7.27 6.41
C ILE A 86 -17.12 6.93 7.83
N SER A 87 -18.00 6.24 8.55
CA SER A 87 -17.82 5.94 9.97
C SER A 87 -17.40 4.50 10.26
N THR A 88 -17.47 3.58 9.29
CA THR A 88 -17.10 2.17 9.50
C THR A 88 -16.15 1.67 8.41
N TYR A 89 -15.17 0.84 8.81
CA TYR A 89 -14.20 0.26 7.87
C TYR A 89 -14.89 -0.67 6.87
N GLN A 90 -15.94 -1.37 7.29
CA GLN A 90 -16.73 -2.25 6.41
C GLN A 90 -17.38 -1.46 5.26
N SER A 91 -17.90 -0.26 5.52
CA SER A 91 -18.44 0.61 4.47
C SER A 91 -17.36 1.20 3.57
N TYR A 92 -16.12 1.32 4.05
CA TYR A 92 -14.99 1.80 3.25
C TYR A 92 -14.41 0.68 2.35
N CYS A 93 -14.45 -0.56 2.83
CA CYS A 93 -13.91 -1.72 2.14
C CYS A 93 -14.64 -1.97 0.81
N GLY A 94 -13.91 -1.91 -0.30
CA GLY A 94 -14.49 -2.10 -1.64
C GLY A 94 -15.33 -0.92 -2.15
N ALA A 95 -15.37 0.22 -1.45
CA ALA A 95 -16.15 1.39 -1.87
C ALA A 95 -15.51 2.19 -3.03
N GLN A 96 -14.25 1.91 -3.38
CA GLN A 96 -13.54 2.52 -4.52
C GLN A 96 -13.56 4.05 -4.51
N ILE A 97 -13.26 4.67 -3.36
CA ILE A 97 -13.30 6.12 -3.17
C ILE A 97 -11.98 6.76 -3.62
N PHE A 98 -11.64 6.49 -4.88
CA PHE A 98 -10.41 6.90 -5.53
C PHE A 98 -10.69 7.20 -7.00
N ASP A 99 -9.99 8.20 -7.53
CA ASP A 99 -9.91 8.46 -8.95
C ASP A 99 -8.53 8.02 -9.45
N ALA A 100 -8.51 7.32 -10.58
CA ALA A 100 -7.28 6.94 -11.26
C ALA A 100 -6.83 8.06 -12.20
N ILE A 101 -5.54 8.36 -12.19
CA ILE A 101 -4.92 9.33 -13.09
C ILE A 101 -3.70 8.64 -13.72
N GLY A 102 -3.62 8.65 -15.05
CA GLY A 102 -2.51 8.06 -15.79
C GLY A 102 -2.60 6.54 -15.94
N LEU A 103 -3.78 5.93 -15.75
CA LEU A 103 -4.01 4.51 -16.00
C LEU A 103 -4.91 4.33 -17.22
N LYS A 104 -4.58 3.36 -18.08
CA LYS A 104 -5.40 3.06 -19.26
C LYS A 104 -6.81 2.61 -18.87
N SER A 105 -7.83 3.06 -19.61
CA SER A 105 -9.23 2.70 -19.35
C SER A 105 -9.46 1.19 -19.40
N ASP A 106 -8.84 0.46 -20.34
CA ASP A 106 -8.99 -0.99 -20.45
C ASP A 106 -8.40 -1.75 -19.25
N PHE A 107 -7.29 -1.24 -18.71
CA PHE A 107 -6.66 -1.73 -17.49
C PHE A 107 -7.55 -1.50 -16.27
N VAL A 108 -8.07 -0.27 -16.10
CA VAL A 108 -9.00 0.08 -15.02
C VAL A 108 -10.28 -0.75 -15.12
N GLU A 109 -10.88 -0.87 -16.29
CA GLU A 109 -12.10 -1.65 -16.50
C GLU A 109 -11.91 -3.13 -16.15
N LYS A 110 -10.74 -3.70 -16.44
CA LYS A 110 -10.45 -5.11 -16.16
C LYS A 110 -10.19 -5.39 -14.68
N TYR A 111 -9.37 -4.57 -14.03
CA TYR A 111 -8.81 -4.84 -12.70
C TYR A 111 -9.41 -4.00 -11.57
N PHE A 112 -9.90 -2.80 -11.86
CA PHE A 112 -10.45 -1.82 -10.92
C PHE A 112 -11.81 -1.28 -11.38
N THR A 113 -12.63 -2.18 -11.95
CA THR A 113 -13.91 -1.87 -12.59
C THR A 113 -14.74 -0.89 -11.75
N GLY A 114 -15.18 0.23 -12.33
CA GLY A 114 -15.96 1.26 -11.65
C GLY A 114 -15.17 2.45 -11.10
N THR A 115 -13.83 2.42 -11.13
CA THR A 115 -12.99 3.59 -10.83
C THR A 115 -12.98 4.56 -12.01
N ALA A 116 -13.15 5.86 -11.75
CA ALA A 116 -13.05 6.88 -12.78
C ALA A 116 -11.59 7.06 -13.20
N THR A 117 -11.33 7.14 -14.51
CA THR A 117 -10.05 7.56 -15.09
C THR A 117 -10.33 8.57 -16.19
N LEU A 118 -9.83 9.80 -16.02
CA LEU A 118 -10.03 10.89 -16.98
C LEU A 118 -8.82 11.11 -17.90
N ILE A 119 -7.65 10.67 -17.44
CA ILE A 119 -6.38 10.83 -18.13
C ILE A 119 -5.79 9.43 -18.30
N GLU A 120 -5.74 8.98 -19.55
CA GLU A 120 -5.12 7.72 -19.95
C GLU A 120 -3.61 7.74 -19.66
N GLY A 121 -3.00 6.56 -19.61
CA GLY A 121 -1.55 6.47 -19.42
C GLY A 121 -1.02 5.06 -19.55
N VAL A 122 -0.52 4.50 -18.43
CA VAL A 122 0.14 3.20 -18.39
C VAL A 122 -0.86 2.06 -18.25
N GLY A 123 -0.52 0.91 -18.84
CA GLY A 123 -1.24 -0.35 -18.71
C GLY A 123 -0.37 -1.41 -18.03
N LEU A 124 -0.74 -2.67 -18.22
CA LEU A 124 -0.08 -3.79 -17.54
C LEU A 124 1.39 -3.95 -17.96
N ASP A 125 1.70 -3.77 -19.25
CA ASP A 125 3.05 -3.98 -19.78
C ASP A 125 4.02 -2.93 -19.22
N GLU A 126 3.59 -1.67 -19.15
CA GLU A 126 4.39 -0.60 -18.58
C GLU A 126 4.61 -0.77 -17.07
N ILE A 127 3.55 -1.14 -16.32
CA ILE A 127 3.66 -1.42 -14.87
C ILE A 127 4.59 -2.61 -14.61
N ALA A 128 4.50 -3.66 -15.44
CA ALA A 128 5.35 -4.84 -15.33
C ALA A 128 6.82 -4.48 -15.62
N ALA A 129 7.08 -3.68 -16.65
CA ALA A 129 8.43 -3.22 -16.98
C ALA A 129 9.04 -2.40 -15.83
N GLU A 130 8.28 -1.49 -15.24
CA GLU A 130 8.72 -0.69 -14.09
C GLU A 130 9.04 -1.57 -12.87
N THR A 131 8.16 -2.54 -12.58
CA THR A 131 8.36 -3.49 -11.47
C THR A 131 9.61 -4.35 -11.68
N LEU A 132 9.83 -4.82 -12.91
CA LEU A 132 11.02 -5.59 -13.27
C LEU A 132 12.30 -4.75 -13.19
N SER A 133 12.24 -3.46 -13.52
CA SER A 133 13.39 -2.56 -13.35
C SER A 133 13.79 -2.46 -11.88
N ARG A 134 12.84 -2.15 -10.98
CA ARG A 134 13.11 -2.07 -9.53
C ARG A 134 13.65 -3.39 -8.97
N HIS A 135 13.14 -4.52 -9.47
CA HIS A 135 13.68 -5.82 -9.12
C HIS A 135 15.12 -5.97 -9.61
N ALA A 136 15.43 -5.61 -10.87
CA ALA A 136 16.77 -5.72 -11.40
C ALA A 136 17.76 -4.85 -10.61
N ASP A 137 17.34 -3.67 -10.16
CA ASP A 137 18.16 -2.77 -9.33
C ASP A 137 18.42 -3.37 -7.95
N ALA A 138 17.38 -3.91 -7.29
CA ALA A 138 17.49 -4.52 -5.96
C ALA A 138 18.36 -5.80 -5.94
N PHE A 139 18.35 -6.58 -7.02
CA PHE A 139 19.13 -7.82 -7.16
C PHE A 139 20.38 -7.66 -8.03
N GLY A 140 20.67 -6.43 -8.46
CA GLY A 140 21.80 -6.09 -9.29
C GLY A 140 23.12 -6.13 -8.53
N SER A 141 24.22 -5.92 -9.24
CA SER A 141 25.56 -5.85 -8.67
C SER A 141 25.99 -4.43 -8.29
N ASP A 142 25.05 -3.48 -8.22
CA ASP A 142 25.38 -2.09 -7.85
C ASP A 142 25.88 -2.05 -6.39
N PRO A 143 27.14 -1.66 -6.16
CA PRO A 143 27.73 -1.67 -4.83
C PRO A 143 27.11 -0.62 -3.90
N VAL A 144 26.47 0.43 -4.42
CA VAL A 144 25.80 1.48 -3.63
C VAL A 144 24.45 0.98 -3.13
N LEU A 145 23.63 0.44 -4.05
CA LEU A 145 22.28 -0.06 -3.71
C LEU A 145 22.30 -1.32 -2.84
N ARG A 146 23.44 -2.02 -2.78
CA ARG A 146 23.60 -3.23 -1.98
C ARG A 146 23.35 -3.02 -0.49
N ASN A 147 23.67 -1.86 0.05
CA ASN A 147 23.58 -1.59 1.50
C ASN A 147 22.80 -0.30 1.84
N ILE A 148 22.41 0.48 0.84
CA ILE A 148 21.78 1.80 1.02
C ILE A 148 20.63 1.92 0.03
N LEU A 149 19.47 2.37 0.51
CA LEU A 149 18.33 2.68 -0.37
C LEU A 149 18.63 3.93 -1.19
N GLU A 150 17.96 4.08 -2.33
CA GLU A 150 18.00 5.33 -3.07
C GLU A 150 17.63 6.51 -2.16
N VAL A 151 18.37 7.61 -2.29
CA VAL A 151 18.26 8.78 -1.40
C VAL A 151 16.88 9.45 -1.49
N GLY A 152 16.17 9.25 -2.61
CA GLY A 152 14.86 9.83 -2.90
C GLY A 152 14.89 11.33 -3.13
N GLY A 153 13.71 11.94 -3.21
CA GLY A 153 13.51 13.39 -3.41
C GLY A 153 12.04 13.81 -3.43
N GLU A 154 11.14 12.94 -2.98
CA GLU A 154 9.69 13.09 -3.16
C GLU A 154 9.08 14.16 -2.23
N TYR A 155 9.61 14.29 -1.00
CA TYR A 155 9.09 15.23 0.00
C TYR A 155 9.87 16.53 0.09
N MET A 156 11.14 16.54 -0.32
CA MET A 156 11.99 17.73 -0.33
C MET A 156 12.89 17.68 -1.55
N PHE A 157 12.90 18.77 -2.33
CA PHE A 157 13.79 18.93 -3.47
C PHE A 157 15.25 18.83 -3.02
N ARG A 158 16.03 18.08 -3.78
CA ARG A 158 17.47 17.91 -3.61
C ARG A 158 18.18 18.10 -4.93
#